data_AF-A0A228HM33-F1
#
_entry.id   AF-A0A228HM33-F1
#
_cell.length_a   1.000
_cell.length_b   1.000
_cell.length_c   1.000
_cell.angle_alpha   90.00
_cell.angle_beta   90.00
_cell.angle_gamma   90.00
#
_symmetry.space_group_name_H-M   'P 1'
#
loop_
_entity.id
_entity.type
_entity.pdbx_description
1 polymer ?
#
loop_
_entity_poly.entity_id
_entity_poly.type
_entity_poly.pdbx_seq_one_letter_code
_entity_poly.pdbx_strand_id
1 'polypeptide(L)' 'MRLQDYAPGTRAQISDRVFRRTTTGTFWREEHQIPGNCVNRPSVSLENIEQAAGVKHVVLAERDDDI' A
#
# COMPACT_ATOMS: atom_id res chain seq x y z
N MET A 1 -0.40 -8.85 10.48
CA MET A 1 -0.30 -7.44 10.92
C MET A 1 -1.32 -6.64 10.13
N ARG A 2 -1.98 -5.62 10.71
CA ARG A 2 -2.97 -4.82 9.94
C ARG A 2 -2.27 -3.72 9.15
N LEU A 3 -2.90 -3.26 8.06
CA LEU A 3 -2.35 -2.20 7.21
C LEU A 3 -2.08 -0.88 7.96
N GLN A 4 -2.80 -0.59 9.03
CA GLN A 4 -2.56 0.60 9.84
C GLN A 4 -1.33 0.49 10.76
N ASP A 5 -0.87 -0.72 11.06
CA ASP A 5 0.19 -1.00 12.04
C ASP A 5 1.60 -0.89 11.40
N TYR A 6 1.69 -0.76 10.07
CA TYR A 6 2.97 -0.63 9.37
C TYR A 6 3.52 0.79 9.42
N ALA A 7 4.85 0.88 9.51
CA ALA A 7 5.58 2.15 9.52
C ALA A 7 5.41 2.92 8.18
N PRO A 8 5.39 4.26 8.22
CA PRO A 8 5.49 5.08 7.01
C PRO A 8 6.62 4.63 6.09
N GLY A 9 6.39 4.67 4.78
CA GLY A 9 7.36 4.19 3.79
C GLY A 9 7.19 2.73 3.38
N THR A 10 6.59 1.89 4.25
CA THR A 10 6.29 0.47 3.94
C THR A 10 5.51 0.36 2.63
N ARG A 11 5.91 -0.57 1.75
CA ARG A 11 5.19 -0.86 0.51
C ARG A 11 4.45 -2.18 0.65
N ALA A 12 3.22 -2.22 0.17
CA ALA A 12 2.37 -3.40 0.19
C ALA A 12 1.72 -3.59 -1.18
N GLN A 13 1.71 -4.82 -1.67
CA GLN A 13 1.03 -5.21 -2.89
C GLN A 13 -0.28 -5.90 -2.54
N ILE A 14 -1.38 -5.48 -3.16
CA ILE A 14 -2.68 -6.13 -3.09
C ILE A 14 -3.07 -6.46 -4.53
N SER A 15 -3.17 -7.75 -4.85
CA SER A 15 -3.33 -8.23 -6.23
C SER A 15 -2.21 -7.69 -7.14
N ASP A 16 -2.53 -6.84 -8.10
CA ASP A 16 -1.65 -6.22 -9.09
C ASP A 16 -1.25 -4.78 -8.72
N ARG A 17 -1.76 -4.25 -7.61
CA ARG A 17 -1.59 -2.83 -7.23
C ARG A 17 -0.65 -2.70 -6.06
N VAL A 18 0.26 -1.73 -6.15
CA VAL A 18 1.21 -1.41 -5.09
C VAL A 18 0.76 -0.15 -4.37
N PHE A 19 0.86 -0.19 -3.04
CA PHE A 19 0.52 0.91 -2.17
C PHE A 19 1.70 1.19 -1.24
N ARG A 20 1.99 2.48 -1.02
CA ARG A 20 3.03 2.94 -0.10
C ARG A 20 2.40 3.65 1.09
N ARG A 21 2.78 3.26 2.30
CA ARG A 21 2.33 3.86 3.54
C ARG A 21 2.75 5.33 3.59
N THR A 22 1.79 6.25 3.76
CA THR A 22 2.09 7.67 3.92
C THR A 22 2.50 7.97 5.36
N THR A 23 3.15 9.12 5.58
CA THR A 23 3.48 9.60 6.93
C THR A 23 2.25 10.09 7.71
N THR A 24 1.16 10.40 7.01
CA THR A 24 -0.04 11.00 7.60
C THR A 24 -1.11 9.95 7.89
N GLY A 25 -1.39 9.73 9.18
CA GLY A 25 -2.55 8.96 9.64
C GLY A 25 -2.55 7.50 9.19
N THR A 26 -3.71 7.01 8.74
CA THR A 26 -3.88 5.64 8.25
C THR A 26 -3.94 5.50 6.74
N PHE A 27 -3.35 6.44 6.00
CA PHE A 27 -3.38 6.44 4.55
C PHE A 27 -2.24 5.66 3.88
N TRP A 28 -2.55 5.21 2.67
CA TRP A 28 -1.68 4.51 1.75
C TRP A 28 -1.84 5.14 0.38
N ARG A 29 -0.72 5.49 -0.26
CA ARG A 29 -0.71 6.06 -1.60
C ARG A 29 -0.52 4.94 -2.61
N GLU A 30 -1.45 4.80 -3.52
CA GLU A 30 -1.31 3.88 -4.65
C GLU A 30 -0.19 4.35 -5.58
N GLU A 31 0.70 3.44 -5.95
CA GLU A 31 1.74 3.66 -6.94
C GLU A 31 1.16 3.32 -8.32
N HIS A 32 1.19 4.29 -9.23
CA HIS A 32 0.73 4.12 -10.59
C HIS A 32 1.80 4.66 -11.56
N GLN A 33 1.92 4.04 -12.73
CA GLN A 33 2.87 4.48 -13.77
C GLN A 33 2.54 5.88 -14.32
N ILE A 34 1.29 6.32 -14.13
CA ILE A 34 0.80 7.64 -14.51
C ILE A 34 0.65 8.42 -13.20
N PRO A 35 1.51 9.44 -12.92
CA PRO A 35 1.52 10.15 -11.65
C PRO A 35 0.17 10.75 -11.23
N GLY A 36 -0.65 11.15 -12.20
CA GLY A 36 -2.00 11.70 -11.96
C GLY A 36 -3.01 10.70 -11.39
N ASN A 37 -2.73 9.39 -11.45
CA ASN A 37 -3.62 8.35 -10.95
C ASN A 37 -3.21 7.82 -9.57
N CYS A 38 -2.17 8.38 -8.94
CA CYS A 38 -1.75 7.99 -7.60
C CYS A 38 -2.75 8.52 -6.56
N VAL A 39 -3.63 7.65 -6.05
CA VAL A 39 -4.69 8.02 -5.09
C VAL A 39 -4.31 7.60 -3.67
N ASN A 40 -4.60 8.47 -2.69
CA ASN A 40 -4.50 8.12 -1.27
C ASN A 40 -5.76 7.36 -0.83
N ARG A 41 -5.57 6.20 -0.22
CA ARG A 41 -6.63 5.35 0.32
C ARG A 41 -6.39 5.07 1.81
N PRO A 42 -7.41 5.15 2.68
CA PRO A 42 -7.26 4.76 4.07
C PRO A 42 -7.09 3.25 4.19
N SER A 43 -6.46 2.78 5.28
CA SER A 43 -6.16 1.35 5.50
C SER A 43 -7.42 0.48 5.43
N VAL A 44 -8.55 0.95 5.97
CA VAL A 44 -9.85 0.26 5.88
C VAL A 44 -10.33 0.05 4.44
N SER A 45 -10.04 1.00 3.54
CA SER A 45 -10.41 0.83 2.12
C SER A 45 -9.56 -0.25 1.46
N LEU A 46 -8.30 -0.40 1.87
CA LEU A 46 -7.45 -1.47 1.37
C LEU A 46 -7.87 -2.83 1.93
N GLU A 47 -8.26 -2.90 3.21
CA GLU A 47 -8.82 -4.12 3.82
C GLU A 47 -10.09 -4.60 3.08
N ASN A 48 -10.94 -3.67 2.63
CA ASN A 48 -12.08 -4.00 1.78
C ASN A 48 -11.67 -4.53 0.39
N ILE A 49 -10.59 -3.99 -0.19
CA ILE A 49 -10.05 -4.47 -1.48
C ILE A 49 -9.50 -5.89 -1.31
N GLU A 50 -8.76 -6.16 -0.23
CA GLU A 50 -8.30 -7.51 0.14
C GLU A 50 -9.45 -8.50 0.22
N GLN A 51 -10.51 -8.13 0.95
CA GLN A 51 -11.69 -8.98 1.13
C GLN A 51 -12.43 -9.22 -0.20
N ALA A 52 -12.63 -8.18 -1.01
CA ALA A 52 -13.32 -8.27 -2.29
C ALA A 52 -12.54 -9.11 -3.31
N ALA A 53 -11.21 -9.04 -3.30
CA ALA A 53 -10.34 -9.81 -4.17
C ALA A 53 -10.03 -11.23 -3.63
N GLY A 54 -10.37 -11.50 -2.37
CA GLY A 54 -10.03 -12.77 -1.72
C GLY A 54 -8.53 -12.97 -1.51
N VAL A 55 -7.75 -11.89 -1.45
CA VAL A 55 -6.28 -11.93 -1.29
C VAL A 55 -5.85 -11.12 -0.09
N LYS A 56 -4.70 -11.47 0.49
CA LYS A 56 -4.03 -10.66 1.52
C LYS A 56 -2.92 -9.81 0.89
N HIS A 57 -2.68 -8.65 1.48
CA HIS A 57 -1.56 -7.80 1.14
C HIS A 57 -0.24 -8.52 1.40
N VAL A 58 0.71 -8.33 0.49
CA VAL A 58 2.10 -8.79 0.64
C VAL A 58 2.97 -7.57 0.84
N VAL A 59 3.73 -7.53 1.93
CA VAL A 59 4.70 -6.46 2.17
C VAL A 59 5.87 -6.66 1.22
N LEU A 60 6.17 -5.63 0.43
CA LEU A 60 7.33 -5.61 -0.43
C LEU A 60 8.52 -5.15 0.41
N ALA A 61 9.62 -5.91 0.36
CA ALA A 61 10.88 -5.47 0.97
C ALA A 61 11.23 -4.08 0.44
N GLU A 62 11.76 -3.21 1.31
CA GLU A 62 12.36 -1.96 0.86
C GLU A 62 13.38 -2.32 -0.22
N ARG A 63 13.32 -1.64 -1.36
CA ARG A 63 14.39 -1.75 -2.33
C ARG A 63 15.63 -1.21 -1.62
N ASP A 64 16.58 -2.09 -1.34
CA ASP A 64 18.00 -1.77 -1.33
C ASP A 64 18.31 -1.17 -2.72
N ASP A 65 18.01 0.12 -2.91
CA ASP A 65 18.72 0.92 -3.90
C ASP A 65 20.08 1.26 -3.27
N ASP A 66 20.92 0.23 -3.10
CA ASP A 66 22.34 0.34 -2.77
C ASP A 66 23.10 0.38 -4.10
N ILE A 67 23.21 1.60 -4.68
CA ILE A 67 24.22 1.99 -5.67
C ILE A 67 24.64 3.44 -5.42
#